data_AF-A0A920M8N9-F1
#
_entry.id   AF-A0A920M8N9-F1
#
_cell.length_a   1.000
_cell.length_b   1.000
_cell.length_c   1.000
_cell.angle_alpha   90.00
_cell.angle_beta   90.00
_cell.angle_gamma   90.00
#
_symmetry.space_group_name_H-M   'P 1'
#
loop_
_entity.id
_entity.type
_entity.pdbx_description
1 polymer ?
#
loop_
_entity_poly.entity_id
_entity_poly.type
_entity_poly.pdbx_seq_one_letter_code
_entity_poly.pdbx_strand_id
1 'polypeptide(L)'
;MSKVDNVEFGRIETQAARQVMLQKVREAEKELIVSKFRSSDNNLVSGFVKRVTRDNIIVDLGQDAEAILPRDQILPGEIFKINDRVRAVLQIKDIEGRGLQLMLSRICSEMVTELFRIEVPEVNEDVIEIRGVARDPGSRSKIAVKTNDGRIDPVGACVG
;
A
#
# COMPACT_ATOMS: atom_id res chain seq x y z
N MET A 1 -12.71 -9.14 53.91
CA MET A 1 -11.88 -9.31 52.70
C MET A 1 -12.44 -10.49 51.93
N SER A 2 -13.17 -10.22 50.85
CA SER A 2 -13.74 -11.23 49.97
C SER A 2 -12.60 -12.05 49.35
N LYS A 3 -12.62 -13.37 49.56
CA LYS A 3 -11.73 -14.32 48.87
C LYS A 3 -11.99 -14.16 47.37
N VAL A 4 -10.95 -13.83 46.62
CA VAL A 4 -10.96 -13.94 45.16
C VAL A 4 -10.86 -15.43 44.85
N ASP A 5 -11.88 -15.98 44.20
CA ASP A 5 -11.86 -17.38 43.77
C ASP A 5 -10.74 -17.57 42.76
N ASN A 6 -9.84 -18.50 43.07
CA ASN A 6 -8.73 -18.85 42.20
C ASN A 6 -9.28 -19.78 41.11
N VAL A 7 -9.45 -19.27 39.89
CA VAL A 7 -9.93 -20.07 38.76
C VAL A 7 -8.87 -21.14 38.47
N GLU A 8 -9.20 -22.41 38.66
CA GLU A 8 -8.33 -23.52 38.27
C GLU A 8 -8.25 -23.58 36.74
N PHE A 9 -7.21 -22.99 36.17
CA PHE A 9 -6.98 -23.05 34.72
C PHE A 9 -6.75 -24.50 34.29
N GLY A 10 -7.75 -25.10 33.67
CA GLY A 10 -7.61 -26.39 32.99
C GLY A 10 -6.59 -26.30 31.84
N ARG A 11 -6.10 -27.46 31.36
CA ARG A 11 -5.22 -27.52 30.18
C ARG A 11 -5.83 -26.83 28.95
N ILE A 12 -7.15 -26.94 28.78
CA ILE A 12 -7.90 -26.35 27.67
C ILE A 12 -7.91 -24.81 27.79
N GLU A 13 -8.13 -24.28 28.99
CA GLU A 13 -8.17 -22.84 29.24
C GLU A 13 -6.78 -22.21 29.09
N THR A 14 -5.73 -22.92 29.50
CA THR A 14 -4.34 -22.49 29.28
C THR A 14 -3.99 -22.42 27.78
N GLN A 15 -4.45 -23.38 26.98
CA GLN A 15 -4.24 -23.37 25.52
C GLN A 15 -5.01 -22.24 24.85
N ALA A 16 -6.27 -22.01 25.26
CA ALA A 16 -7.09 -20.90 24.77
C ALA A 16 -6.46 -19.54 25.13
N ALA A 17 -5.99 -19.37 26.36
CA ALA A 17 -5.28 -18.15 26.79
C ALA A 17 -4.03 -17.90 25.95
N ARG A 18 -3.22 -18.94 25.68
CA ARG A 18 -2.05 -18.84 24.79
C ARG A 18 -2.44 -18.40 23.37
N GLN A 19 -3.53 -18.95 22.82
CA GLN A 19 -4.00 -18.58 21.48
C GLN A 19 -4.43 -17.10 21.44
N VAL A 20 -5.20 -16.63 22.44
CA VAL A 20 -5.63 -15.23 22.54
C VAL A 20 -4.42 -14.31 22.69
N MET A 21 -3.43 -14.67 23.51
CA MET A 21 -2.19 -13.90 23.66
C MET A 21 -1.44 -13.76 22.34
N LEU A 22 -1.23 -14.87 21.61
CA LEU A 22 -0.54 -14.83 20.31
C LEU A 22 -1.30 -14.00 19.28
N GLN A 23 -2.63 -14.06 19.29
CA GLN A 23 -3.45 -13.22 18.42
C GLN A 23 -3.24 -11.74 18.73
N LYS A 24 -3.28 -11.36 20.02
CA LYS A 24 -3.08 -9.97 20.47
C LYS A 24 -1.69 -9.42 20.12
N VAL A 25 -0.65 -10.25 20.24
CA VAL A 25 0.71 -9.85 19.83
C VAL A 25 0.77 -9.56 18.33
N ARG A 26 0.18 -10.43 17.48
CA ARG A 26 0.14 -10.22 16.03
C ARG A 26 -0.67 -8.99 15.63
N GLU A 27 -1.77 -8.72 16.32
CA GLU A 27 -2.58 -7.51 16.11
C GLU A 27 -1.74 -6.25 16.41
N ALA A 28 -1.02 -6.23 17.52
CA ALA A 28 -0.15 -5.12 17.90
C ALA A 28 1.04 -4.92 16.93
N GLU A 29 1.67 -6.02 16.48
CA GLU A 29 2.74 -5.95 15.48
C GLU A 29 2.26 -5.34 14.16
N LYS A 30 1.08 -5.75 13.69
CA LYS A 30 0.48 -5.18 12.48
C LYS A 30 0.20 -3.69 12.62
N GLU A 31 -0.36 -3.28 13.76
CA GLU A 31 -0.70 -1.89 14.01
C GLU A 31 0.56 -1.00 14.03
N LEU A 32 1.65 -1.51 14.62
CA LEU A 32 2.96 -0.86 14.58
C LEU A 32 3.47 -0.74 13.13
N ILE A 33 3.40 -1.80 12.33
CA ILE A 33 3.80 -1.76 10.91
C ILE A 33 2.97 -0.72 10.16
N VAL A 34 1.64 -0.76 10.27
CA VAL A 34 0.75 0.21 9.61
C VAL A 34 1.09 1.64 10.02
N SER A 35 1.36 1.88 11.30
CA SER A 35 1.74 3.21 11.78
C SER A 35 3.00 3.77 11.12
N LYS A 36 4.00 2.92 10.85
CA LYS A 36 5.24 3.31 10.14
C LYS A 36 4.99 3.75 8.70
N PHE A 37 3.98 3.18 8.06
CA PHE A 37 3.66 3.44 6.66
C PHE A 37 2.58 4.51 6.45
N ARG A 38 2.02 5.10 7.51
CA ARG A 38 1.00 6.17 7.40
C ARG A 38 1.45 7.38 6.60
N SER A 39 2.73 7.75 6.67
CA SER A 39 3.28 8.86 5.87
C SER A 39 3.43 8.54 4.38
N SER A 40 3.39 7.26 4.03
CA SER A 40 3.50 6.74 2.66
C SER A 40 2.15 6.31 2.09
N ASP A 41 1.05 6.57 2.80
CA ASP A 41 -0.29 6.27 2.32
C ASP A 41 -0.61 7.10 1.07
N ASN A 42 -1.12 6.44 0.03
CA ASN A 42 -1.31 6.95 -1.33
C ASN A 42 -0.04 7.39 -2.07
N ASN A 43 1.15 7.03 -1.59
CA ASN A 43 2.40 7.25 -2.31
C ASN A 43 2.86 5.99 -3.04
N LEU A 44 3.72 6.16 -4.04
CA LEU A 44 4.32 5.04 -4.75
C LEU A 44 5.42 4.39 -3.93
N VAL A 45 5.24 3.10 -3.63
CA VAL A 45 6.25 2.27 -2.96
C VAL A 45 6.85 1.26 -3.93
N SER A 46 8.05 0.80 -3.62
CA SER A 46 8.74 -0.27 -4.33
C SER A 46 8.96 -1.46 -3.41
N GLY A 47 8.85 -2.67 -3.94
CA GLY A 47 9.11 -3.89 -3.18
C GLY A 47 9.42 -5.08 -4.09
N PHE A 48 9.59 -6.24 -3.48
CA PHE A 48 9.84 -7.51 -4.18
C PHE A 48 8.72 -8.50 -3.94
N VAL A 49 8.31 -9.24 -4.96
CA VAL A 49 7.31 -10.28 -4.81
C VAL A 49 7.88 -11.41 -3.97
N LYS A 50 7.33 -11.59 -2.77
CA LYS A 50 7.70 -12.68 -1.87
C LYS A 50 6.93 -13.95 -2.18
N ARG A 51 5.65 -13.82 -2.52
CA ARG A 51 4.77 -14.97 -2.82
C ARG A 51 3.65 -14.59 -3.76
N VAL A 52 3.30 -15.49 -4.67
CA VAL A 52 2.12 -15.36 -5.53
C VAL A 52 1.10 -16.43 -5.13
N THR A 53 -0.13 -16.02 -4.88
CA THR A 53 -1.26 -16.90 -4.57
C THR A 53 -2.32 -16.82 -5.68
N ARG A 54 -3.43 -17.56 -5.50
CA ARG A 54 -4.55 -17.52 -6.44
C ARG A 54 -5.12 -16.11 -6.56
N ASP A 55 -5.35 -15.44 -5.44
CA ASP A 55 -6.10 -14.17 -5.41
C ASP A 55 -5.21 -12.95 -5.15
N ASN A 56 -4.03 -13.15 -4.56
CA ASN A 56 -3.15 -12.07 -4.11
C ASN A 56 -1.68 -12.31 -4.45
N ILE A 57 -0.94 -11.22 -4.59
CA ILE A 57 0.51 -11.19 -4.60
C ILE A 57 0.96 -10.55 -3.28
N ILE A 58 1.87 -11.22 -2.58
CA ILE A 58 2.48 -10.69 -1.36
C ILE A 58 3.80 -10.03 -1.75
N VAL A 59 3.90 -8.74 -1.47
CA VAL A 59 5.07 -7.91 -1.78
C VAL A 59 5.76 -7.53 -0.48
N ASP A 60 7.06 -7.76 -0.42
CA ASP A 60 7.93 -7.32 0.65
C ASP A 60 8.36 -5.87 0.40
N LEU A 61 8.02 -4.98 1.33
CA LEU A 61 8.38 -3.55 1.29
C LEU A 61 9.66 -3.25 2.07
N GLY A 62 10.30 -4.27 2.67
CA GLY A 62 11.41 -4.13 3.59
C GLY A 62 10.96 -3.85 5.03
N GLN A 63 11.92 -3.84 5.96
CA GLN A 63 11.69 -3.61 7.40
C GLN A 63 10.62 -4.53 8.03
N ASP A 64 10.60 -5.81 7.59
CA ASP A 64 9.62 -6.82 8.01
C ASP A 64 8.15 -6.45 7.69
N ALA A 65 7.93 -5.55 6.73
CA ALA A 65 6.60 -5.15 6.29
C ALA A 65 6.20 -5.83 4.98
N GLU A 66 5.07 -6.52 5.01
CA GLU A 66 4.45 -7.13 3.84
C GLU A 66 3.19 -6.34 3.44
N ALA A 67 3.01 -6.17 2.14
CA ALA A 67 1.81 -5.59 1.57
C ALA A 67 1.14 -6.57 0.58
N ILE A 68 -0.17 -6.44 0.47
CA ILE A 68 -0.99 -7.31 -0.38
C ILE A 68 -1.32 -6.54 -1.66
N LEU A 69 -0.95 -7.10 -2.81
CA LEU A 69 -1.40 -6.65 -4.13
C LEU A 69 -2.46 -7.64 -4.64
N PRO A 70 -3.76 -7.32 -4.52
CA PRO A 70 -4.84 -8.15 -5.05
C PRO A 70 -4.75 -8.27 -6.57
N ARG A 71 -5.21 -9.38 -7.13
CA ARG A 71 -5.15 -9.58 -8.59
C ARG A 71 -6.01 -8.61 -9.40
N ASP A 72 -7.12 -8.16 -8.85
CA ASP A 72 -7.98 -7.12 -9.44
C ASP A 72 -7.34 -5.72 -9.40
N GLN A 73 -6.27 -5.55 -8.62
CA GLN A 73 -5.52 -4.29 -8.52
C GLN A 73 -4.26 -4.26 -9.40
N ILE A 74 -4.07 -5.26 -10.26
CA ILE A 74 -2.98 -5.39 -11.23
C ILE A 74 -3.45 -4.90 -12.61
N LEU A 75 -2.54 -4.39 -13.45
CA LEU A 75 -2.91 -4.01 -14.81
C LEU A 75 -3.23 -5.24 -15.67
N PRO A 76 -4.18 -5.15 -16.61
CA PRO A 76 -4.45 -6.23 -17.56
C PRO A 76 -3.18 -6.71 -18.27
N GLY A 77 -2.92 -8.02 -18.23
CA GLY A 77 -1.78 -8.66 -18.88
C GLY A 77 -0.47 -8.71 -18.07
N GLU A 78 -0.40 -8.05 -16.91
CA GLU A 78 0.77 -8.18 -16.03
C GLU A 78 0.79 -9.55 -15.34
N ILE A 79 1.97 -10.17 -15.36
CA ILE A 79 2.22 -11.44 -14.68
C ILE A 79 3.44 -11.25 -13.80
N PHE A 80 3.26 -11.44 -12.50
CA PHE A 80 4.33 -11.36 -11.52
C PHE A 80 4.77 -12.76 -11.09
N LYS A 81 6.08 -12.91 -10.91
CA LYS A 81 6.75 -14.10 -10.38
C LYS A 81 7.44 -13.74 -9.06
N ILE A 82 7.80 -14.77 -8.30
CA ILE A 82 8.57 -14.61 -7.07
C ILE A 82 9.90 -13.91 -7.41
N ASN A 83 10.30 -12.97 -6.57
CA ASN A 83 11.46 -12.06 -6.70
C ASN A 83 11.35 -10.95 -7.75
N ASP A 84 10.22 -10.83 -8.46
CA ASP A 84 10.03 -9.67 -9.34
C ASP A 84 9.95 -8.38 -8.53
N ARG A 85 10.53 -7.30 -9.06
CA ARG A 85 10.41 -5.97 -8.47
C ARG A 85 9.08 -5.36 -8.89
N VAL A 86 8.33 -4.82 -7.93
CA VAL A 86 7.03 -4.20 -8.14
C VAL A 86 7.04 -2.77 -7.61
N ARG A 87 6.49 -1.84 -8.39
CA ARG A 87 6.14 -0.49 -7.94
C ARG A 87 4.63 -0.41 -7.85
N ALA A 88 4.05 0.08 -6.76
CA ALA A 88 2.60 0.21 -6.66
C ALA A 88 2.27 1.30 -5.66
N VAL A 89 1.08 1.89 -5.77
CA VAL A 89 0.60 2.84 -4.78
C VAL A 89 0.18 2.08 -3.53
N LEU A 90 0.69 2.50 -2.39
CA LEU A 90 0.30 1.98 -1.10
C LEU A 90 -1.04 2.59 -0.68
N GLN A 91 -1.97 1.74 -0.23
CA GLN A 91 -3.26 2.15 0.32
C GLN A 91 -3.46 1.42 1.64
N ILE A 92 -3.57 2.16 2.73
CA ILE A 92 -3.91 1.60 4.03
C ILE A 92 -5.44 1.45 4.09
N LYS A 93 -5.92 0.21 4.16
CA LYS A 93 -7.37 -0.08 4.21
C LYS A 93 -7.72 -0.87 5.45
N ASP A 94 -8.84 -0.52 6.06
CA ASP A 94 -9.45 -1.35 7.11
C ASP A 94 -10.25 -2.48 6.45
N ILE A 95 -9.89 -3.72 6.76
CA ILE A 95 -10.56 -4.90 6.25
C ILE A 95 -11.36 -5.51 7.39
N GLU A 96 -12.66 -5.65 7.17
CA GLU A 96 -13.58 -6.21 8.16
C GLU A 96 -13.08 -7.57 8.67
N GLY A 97 -12.97 -7.69 10.00
CA GLY A 97 -12.48 -8.90 10.68
C GLY A 97 -10.96 -9.13 10.58
N ARG A 98 -10.18 -8.24 9.93
CA ARG A 98 -8.72 -8.35 9.84
C ARG A 98 -7.95 -7.09 10.23
N GLY A 99 -8.64 -5.96 10.41
CA GLY A 99 -8.07 -4.66 10.76
C GLY A 99 -7.37 -3.97 9.59
N LEU A 100 -6.61 -2.92 9.92
CA LEU A 100 -5.82 -2.16 8.95
C LEU A 100 -4.75 -3.03 8.28
N GLN A 101 -4.65 -2.92 6.96
CA GLN A 101 -3.67 -3.64 6.15
C GLN A 101 -3.04 -2.73 5.10
N LEU A 102 -1.78 -3.03 4.80
CA LEU A 102 -1.04 -2.46 3.67
C LEU A 102 -1.52 -3.13 2.39
N MET A 103 -2.31 -2.42 1.60
CA MET A 103 -2.78 -2.87 0.29
C MET A 103 -2.03 -2.11 -0.80
N LEU A 104 -1.82 -2.74 -1.94
CA LEU A 104 -1.18 -2.14 -3.09
C LEU A 104 -2.16 -2.04 -4.26
N SER A 105 -2.05 -0.97 -5.04
CA SER A 105 -2.78 -0.82 -6.30
C SER A 105 -1.86 -0.33 -7.41
N ARG A 106 -1.99 -0.96 -8.58
CA ARG A 106 -1.37 -0.51 -9.84
C ARG A 106 -2.39 0.12 -10.79
N ILE A 107 -3.69 0.05 -10.46
CA ILE A 107 -4.78 0.54 -11.31
C ILE A 107 -5.30 1.92 -10.90
N CYS A 108 -5.03 2.39 -9.68
CA CYS A 108 -5.55 3.67 -9.19
C CYS A 108 -4.96 4.89 -9.95
N SER A 109 -5.63 6.04 -9.87
CA SER A 109 -5.21 7.30 -10.54
C SER A 109 -3.87 7.81 -10.01
N GLU A 110 -3.63 7.64 -8.71
CA GLU A 110 -2.46 8.13 -7.99
C GLU A 110 -1.17 7.52 -8.54
N MET A 111 -1.25 6.31 -9.11
CA MET A 111 -0.11 5.67 -9.77
C MET A 111 0.48 6.57 -10.86
N VAL A 112 -0.38 7.23 -11.65
CA VAL A 112 0.09 8.14 -12.71
C VAL A 112 0.69 9.40 -12.09
N THR A 113 0.01 10.00 -11.11
CA THR A 113 0.51 11.18 -10.38
C THR A 113 1.92 10.94 -9.82
N GLU A 114 2.11 9.83 -9.14
CA GLU A 114 3.38 9.49 -8.50
C GLU A 114 4.47 9.11 -9.52
N LEU A 115 4.10 8.47 -10.63
CA LEU A 115 5.04 8.24 -11.73
C LEU A 115 5.51 9.56 -12.33
N PHE A 116 4.60 10.52 -12.55
CA PHE A 116 4.96 11.85 -13.05
C PHE A 116 5.82 12.64 -12.07
N ARG A 117 5.55 12.53 -10.75
CA ARG A 117 6.40 13.15 -9.72
C ARG A 117 7.85 12.63 -9.76
N ILE A 118 8.05 11.38 -10.19
CA ILE A 118 9.39 10.77 -10.28
C ILE A 118 10.06 11.11 -11.61
N GLU A 119 9.30 11.13 -12.70
CA GLU A 119 9.84 11.33 -14.04
C GLU A 119 10.06 12.82 -14.38
N VAL A 120 9.20 13.71 -13.88
CA VAL A 120 9.20 15.14 -14.21
C VAL A 120 9.66 15.96 -13.00
N PRO A 121 10.89 16.51 -13.01
CA PRO A 121 11.44 17.29 -11.89
C PRO A 121 10.56 18.46 -11.49
N GLU A 122 9.98 19.17 -12.45
CA GLU A 122 9.12 20.33 -12.22
C GLU A 122 7.82 19.96 -11.46
N VAL A 123 7.33 18.72 -11.60
CA VAL A 123 6.21 18.21 -10.80
C VAL A 123 6.66 17.82 -9.40
N ASN A 124 7.90 17.33 -9.25
CA ASN A 124 8.49 16.99 -7.95
C ASN A 124 8.72 18.25 -7.09
N GLU A 125 9.22 19.31 -7.70
CA GLU A 125 9.52 20.60 -7.07
C GLU A 125 8.27 21.49 -6.91
N ASP A 126 7.08 20.94 -7.20
CA ASP A 126 5.77 21.63 -7.16
C ASP A 126 5.71 22.92 -8.02
N VAL A 127 6.56 23.02 -9.05
CA VAL A 127 6.55 24.10 -10.06
C VAL A 127 5.39 23.89 -11.05
N ILE A 128 5.12 22.62 -11.39
CA ILE A 128 3.95 22.18 -12.15
C ILE A 128 3.04 21.37 -11.23
N GLU A 129 1.79 21.79 -11.12
CA GLU A 129 0.75 21.14 -10.34
C GLU A 129 -0.11 20.24 -11.23
N ILE A 130 -0.28 18.98 -10.83
CA ILE A 130 -1.26 18.08 -11.45
C ILE A 130 -2.65 18.39 -10.87
N ARG A 131 -3.53 18.95 -11.70
CA ARG A 131 -4.89 19.37 -11.33
C ARG A 131 -5.91 18.24 -11.36
N GLY A 132 -5.62 17.16 -12.07
CA GLY A 132 -6.49 16.01 -12.13
C GLY A 132 -5.97 14.92 -13.06
N VAL A 133 -6.36 13.68 -12.77
CA VAL A 133 -6.02 12.49 -13.54
C VAL A 133 -7.28 11.68 -13.78
N ALA A 134 -7.57 11.39 -15.05
CA ALA A 134 -8.59 10.43 -15.45
C ALA A 134 -7.91 9.24 -16.11
N ARG A 135 -8.12 8.03 -15.57
CA ARG A 135 -7.36 6.84 -15.95
C ARG A 135 -8.29 5.67 -16.25
N ASP A 136 -8.10 5.10 -17.44
CA ASP A 136 -8.61 3.79 -17.83
C ASP A 136 -7.43 2.79 -17.74
N PRO A 137 -7.29 2.03 -16.65
CA PRO A 137 -6.09 1.26 -16.36
C PRO A 137 -5.75 0.24 -17.46
N GLY A 138 -4.51 0.28 -17.96
CA GLY A 138 -4.03 -0.58 -19.04
C GLY A 138 -4.43 -0.12 -20.44
N SER A 139 -5.14 1.00 -20.57
CA SER A 139 -5.56 1.55 -21.87
C SER A 139 -5.06 2.98 -22.09
N ARG A 140 -5.59 3.95 -21.33
CA ARG A 140 -5.29 5.38 -21.53
C ARG A 140 -5.36 6.15 -20.23
N SER A 141 -4.58 7.22 -20.13
CA SER A 141 -4.67 8.19 -19.05
C SER A 141 -4.71 9.59 -19.63
N LYS A 142 -5.52 10.47 -19.04
CA LYS A 142 -5.53 11.90 -19.31
C LYS A 142 -5.16 12.63 -18.03
N ILE A 143 -4.28 13.61 -18.16
CA ILE A 143 -3.80 14.42 -17.05
C ILE A 143 -4.00 15.89 -17.38
N ALA A 144 -4.38 16.67 -16.37
CA ALA A 144 -4.45 18.12 -16.45
C ALA A 144 -3.32 18.69 -15.59
N VAL A 145 -2.46 19.51 -16.18
CA VAL A 145 -1.31 20.14 -15.51
C VAL A 145 -1.41 21.65 -15.61
N LYS A 146 -0.92 22.35 -14.59
CA LYS A 146 -0.90 23.81 -14.52
C LYS A 146 0.39 24.27 -13.86
N THR A 147 0.99 25.35 -14.37
CA THR A 147 2.00 26.11 -13.64
C THR A 147 1.51 27.55 -13.45
N ASN A 148 2.07 28.25 -12.46
CA ASN A 148 1.90 29.69 -12.29
C ASN A 148 3.09 30.48 -12.84
N ASP A 149 4.18 29.81 -13.26
CA ASP A 149 5.31 30.46 -13.92
C ASP A 149 5.04 30.56 -15.43
N GLY A 150 4.85 31.78 -15.93
CA GLY A 150 4.59 32.03 -17.35
C GLY A 150 5.77 31.73 -18.28
N ARG A 151 6.94 31.37 -17.75
CA ARG A 151 8.11 30.96 -18.53
C ARG A 151 8.15 29.46 -18.84
N ILE A 152 7.31 28.68 -18.18
CA ILE A 152 7.30 27.22 -18.26
C ILE A 152 6.08 26.76 -19.05
N ASP A 153 6.30 25.95 -20.07
CA ASP A 153 5.24 25.20 -20.73
C ASP A 153 5.01 23.89 -19.95
N PRO A 154 3.89 23.74 -19.22
CA PRO A 154 3.69 22.57 -18.37
C PRO A 154 3.47 21.30 -19.18
N VAL A 155 2.93 21.40 -20.40
CA VAL A 155 2.78 20.22 -21.26
C VAL A 155 4.12 19.83 -21.86
N GLY A 156 4.90 20.81 -22.32
CA GLY A 156 6.25 20.59 -22.84
C GLY A 156 7.17 19.91 -21.83
N ALA A 157 7.20 20.39 -20.59
CA ALA A 157 8.01 19.79 -19.52
C ALA A 157 7.56 18.38 -19.12
N CYS A 158 6.26 18.06 -19.22
CA CYS A 158 5.75 16.74 -18.92
C CYS A 158 5.94 15.70 -20.05
N VAL A 159 6.33 16.13 -21.25
CA VAL A 159 6.51 15.26 -22.43
C VAL A 159 7.99 15.11 -22.81
N GLY A 160 8.81 16.14 -22.57
CA GLY A 160 10.24 16.15 -22.85
C GLY A 160 11.05 15.32 -21.87
#